data_AF-A0A496ARD4-F1
#
_entry.id   AF-A0A496ARD4-F1
#
_cell.length_a   1.000
_cell.length_b   1.000
_cell.length_c   1.000
_cell.angle_alpha   90.00
_cell.angle_beta   90.00
_cell.angle_gamma   90.00
#
_symmetry.space_group_name_H-M   'P 1'
#
loop_
_entity.id
_entity.type
_entity.pdbx_description
1 polymer ?
#
loop_
_entity_poly.entity_id
_entity_poly.type
_entity_poly.pdbx_seq_one_letter_code
_entity_poly.pdbx_strand_id
1 'polypeptide(L)'
;MYEKHSETLKAKDFLAALQSDATSITFTNCIIEGVVDIFSVELERDEYDRILLNKSLSCIGCTFKNIVNFRTVVFQREVDFRRTLFEDDLDFDEAILHGPCAFRETIFQRRADFHSAIFHKSASFWRARFYNVADFHRVQFRENVVFHETNFHNEVNFRRALFQGILDCTGALFPETTAFNNATFLGTANFTATQFFSVAAFREVQYVPNTLFREISAKLRKKPHRATEFYLDSQHVDEVANPFFKRYVADQQFIRAFNQANPVLAHLWRWSSDYGRSLMLWAFWSLFFAFLFALAYMPLPTWMPTWFRDLTPQFYQATGTYSGEPLTFWSCFYFSVVTFTTLGFGDVVADNASARFFVTLEVIFGYVMLGGLISIFSNKLASRS
;
A
#
# COMPACT_ATOMS: atom_id res chain seq x y z
N MET A 1 19.94 -26.76 -35.16
CA MET A 1 20.10 -25.42 -34.56
C MET A 1 19.37 -24.46 -35.47
N TYR A 2 18.41 -23.72 -34.93
CA TYR A 2 17.67 -22.67 -35.64
C TYR A 2 18.20 -21.33 -35.16
N GLU A 3 18.65 -20.46 -36.06
CA GLU A 3 19.29 -19.20 -35.66
C GLU A 3 18.86 -18.03 -36.55
N LYS A 4 18.56 -16.89 -35.92
CA LYS A 4 18.14 -15.66 -36.57
C LYS A 4 18.77 -14.44 -35.89
N HIS A 5 19.19 -13.47 -36.68
CA HIS A 5 19.92 -12.30 -36.19
C HIS A 5 19.42 -11.00 -36.80
N SER A 6 19.15 -9.99 -35.96
CA SER A 6 18.84 -8.60 -36.38
C SER A 6 17.72 -8.47 -37.41
N GLU A 7 16.73 -9.37 -37.35
CA GLU A 7 15.59 -9.41 -38.26
C GLU A 7 14.29 -9.03 -37.53
N THR A 8 13.34 -8.47 -38.27
CA THR A 8 11.94 -8.34 -37.81
C THR A 8 11.16 -9.55 -38.30
N LEU A 9 10.59 -10.30 -37.35
CA LEU A 9 9.91 -11.57 -37.57
C LEU A 9 8.46 -11.45 -37.11
N LYS A 10 7.54 -12.12 -37.80
CA LYS A 10 6.17 -12.25 -37.27
C LYS A 10 6.14 -13.35 -36.22
N ALA A 11 5.24 -13.26 -35.25
CA ALA A 11 5.06 -14.26 -34.21
C ALA A 11 4.86 -15.68 -34.77
N LYS A 12 4.16 -15.82 -35.91
CA LYS A 12 4.02 -17.09 -36.62
C LYS A 12 5.37 -17.74 -37.01
N ASP A 13 6.38 -16.94 -37.36
CA ASP A 13 7.70 -17.44 -37.78
C ASP A 13 8.51 -17.89 -36.56
N PHE A 14 8.33 -17.18 -35.43
CA PHE A 14 8.85 -17.59 -34.13
C PHE A 14 8.21 -18.91 -33.66
N LEU A 15 6.88 -19.04 -33.76
CA LEU A 15 6.16 -20.27 -33.41
C LEU A 15 6.54 -21.44 -34.33
N ALA A 16 6.71 -21.20 -35.63
CA ALA A 16 7.21 -22.21 -36.57
C ALA A 16 8.64 -22.66 -36.22
N ALA A 17 9.49 -21.77 -35.68
CA ALA A 17 10.80 -22.15 -35.18
C ALA A 17 10.70 -23.12 -33.99
N LEU A 18 9.74 -22.90 -33.09
CA LEU A 18 9.47 -23.82 -31.97
C LEU A 18 9.02 -25.21 -32.44
N GLN A 19 8.28 -25.29 -33.56
CA GLN A 19 7.87 -26.57 -34.18
C GLN A 19 8.98 -27.26 -34.97
N SER A 20 10.03 -26.54 -35.36
CA SER A 20 11.11 -27.12 -36.16
C SER A 20 11.81 -28.24 -35.40
N ASP A 21 12.44 -29.19 -36.09
CA ASP A 21 13.21 -30.28 -35.46
C ASP A 21 14.49 -29.83 -34.75
N ALA A 22 14.79 -28.52 -34.73
CA ALA A 22 15.98 -28.00 -34.08
C ALA A 22 15.98 -28.25 -32.57
N THR A 23 17.09 -28.70 -32.02
CA THR A 23 17.28 -28.92 -30.57
C THR A 23 17.62 -27.65 -29.80
N SER A 24 18.03 -26.60 -30.51
CA SER A 24 18.36 -25.28 -30.01
C SER A 24 17.83 -24.22 -30.96
N ILE A 25 17.19 -23.20 -30.39
CA ILE A 25 16.56 -22.09 -31.09
C ILE A 25 17.14 -20.79 -30.52
N THR A 26 17.79 -20.01 -31.37
CA THR A 26 18.48 -18.78 -31.00
C THR A 26 18.00 -17.62 -31.85
N PHE A 27 17.53 -16.56 -31.21
CA PHE A 27 17.22 -15.28 -31.80
C PHE A 27 18.13 -14.24 -31.15
N THR A 28 18.82 -13.41 -31.92
CA THR A 28 19.62 -12.30 -31.37
C THR A 28 19.25 -10.98 -32.01
N ASN A 29 18.98 -9.95 -31.20
CA ASN A 29 18.63 -8.61 -31.66
C ASN A 29 17.43 -8.58 -32.62
N CYS A 30 16.53 -9.57 -32.53
CA CYS A 30 15.36 -9.66 -33.40
C CYS A 30 14.17 -8.91 -32.81
N ILE A 31 13.29 -8.41 -33.68
CA ILE A 31 12.00 -7.82 -33.29
C ILE A 31 10.91 -8.81 -33.67
N ILE A 32 10.10 -9.22 -32.71
CA ILE A 32 9.03 -10.20 -32.90
C ILE A 32 7.68 -9.47 -32.77
N GLU A 33 6.94 -9.44 -33.88
CA GLU A 33 5.66 -8.73 -33.99
C GLU A 33 4.47 -9.70 -34.04
N GLY A 34 3.44 -9.41 -33.26
CA GLY A 34 2.25 -10.25 -33.12
C GLY A 34 2.25 -11.08 -31.84
N VAL A 35 1.07 -11.56 -31.46
CA VAL A 35 0.87 -12.35 -30.24
C VAL A 35 1.57 -13.69 -30.38
N VAL A 36 2.46 -14.00 -29.43
CA VAL A 36 3.12 -15.30 -29.30
C VAL A 36 2.28 -16.13 -28.36
N ASP A 37 1.39 -16.96 -28.90
CA ASP A 37 0.58 -17.89 -28.14
C ASP A 37 1.00 -19.32 -28.43
N ILE A 38 1.68 -19.97 -27.48
CA ILE A 38 2.20 -21.33 -27.68
C ILE A 38 1.10 -22.38 -27.80
N PHE A 39 -0.12 -22.10 -27.31
CA PHE A 39 -1.26 -23.01 -27.46
C PHE A 39 -1.79 -23.08 -28.89
N SER A 40 -1.46 -22.10 -29.73
CA SER A 40 -1.81 -22.11 -31.15
C SER A 40 -0.99 -23.12 -31.98
N VAL A 41 -0.03 -23.79 -31.34
CA VAL A 41 0.97 -24.63 -31.98
C VAL A 41 0.79 -26.09 -31.59
N GLU A 42 0.91 -26.97 -32.58
CA GLU A 42 1.00 -28.42 -32.33
C GLU A 42 2.42 -28.75 -31.85
N LEU A 43 2.57 -28.97 -30.55
CA LEU A 43 3.78 -29.41 -29.87
C LEU A 43 3.48 -30.64 -29.02
N GLU A 44 4.53 -31.38 -28.63
CA GLU A 44 4.41 -32.53 -27.74
C GLU A 44 3.76 -32.13 -26.41
N ARG A 45 2.89 -33.00 -25.89
CA ARG A 45 2.18 -32.80 -24.63
C ARG A 45 2.40 -33.96 -23.67
N ASP A 46 2.35 -33.70 -22.37
CA ASP A 46 2.50 -34.74 -21.35
C ASP A 46 1.16 -35.31 -20.92
N GLU A 47 1.20 -36.22 -19.95
CA GLU A 47 0.02 -36.87 -19.37
C GLU A 47 -0.97 -35.89 -18.69
N TYR A 48 -0.55 -34.64 -18.45
CA TYR A 48 -1.37 -33.57 -17.86
C TYR A 48 -1.76 -32.49 -18.88
N ASP A 49 -1.65 -32.77 -20.18
CA ASP A 49 -1.95 -31.84 -21.29
C ASP A 49 -1.07 -30.57 -21.31
N ARG A 50 0.09 -30.61 -20.66
CA ARG A 50 1.05 -29.50 -20.68
C ARG A 50 1.95 -29.61 -21.89
N ILE A 51 2.25 -28.48 -22.53
CA ILE A 51 3.15 -28.43 -23.69
C ILE A 51 4.59 -28.64 -23.23
N LEU A 52 5.29 -29.62 -23.80
CA LEU A 52 6.72 -29.84 -23.56
C LEU A 52 7.56 -29.17 -24.65
N LEU A 53 8.47 -28.32 -24.20
CA LEU A 53 9.52 -27.77 -25.05
C LEU A 53 10.86 -28.41 -24.70
N ASN A 54 11.23 -29.46 -25.44
CA ASN A 54 12.53 -30.13 -25.29
C ASN A 54 13.64 -29.52 -26.15
N LYS A 55 13.75 -28.18 -26.10
CA LYS A 55 14.67 -27.39 -26.91
C LYS A 55 15.21 -26.25 -26.07
N SER A 56 16.47 -25.85 -26.28
CA SER A 56 16.96 -24.61 -25.66
C SER A 56 16.38 -23.41 -26.41
N LEU A 57 15.85 -22.44 -25.67
CA LEU A 57 15.26 -21.23 -26.22
C LEU A 57 16.10 -20.03 -25.78
N SER A 58 16.81 -19.43 -26.73
CA SER A 58 17.63 -18.25 -26.49
C SER A 58 17.11 -17.09 -27.34
N CYS A 59 16.69 -16.01 -26.70
CA CYS A 59 16.27 -14.76 -27.30
C CYS A 59 17.08 -13.64 -26.63
N ILE A 60 18.21 -13.28 -27.22
CA ILE A 60 19.16 -12.32 -26.63
C ILE A 60 19.00 -10.96 -27.30
N GLY A 61 18.78 -9.90 -26.53
CA GLY A 61 18.63 -8.55 -27.08
C GLY A 61 17.39 -8.38 -27.96
N CYS A 62 16.43 -9.30 -27.89
CA CYS A 62 15.24 -9.27 -28.74
C CYS A 62 14.18 -8.29 -28.22
N THR A 63 13.21 -7.94 -29.05
CA THR A 63 12.04 -7.14 -28.64
C THR A 63 10.76 -7.86 -29.02
N PHE A 64 9.92 -8.19 -28.04
CA PHE A 64 8.57 -8.71 -28.26
C PHE A 64 7.58 -7.57 -28.12
N LYS A 65 6.88 -7.24 -29.21
CA LYS A 65 5.96 -6.09 -29.25
C LYS A 65 4.58 -6.36 -28.67
N ASN A 66 4.20 -7.62 -28.54
CA ASN A 66 2.87 -8.06 -28.12
C ASN A 66 3.00 -9.17 -27.07
N ILE A 67 1.84 -9.60 -26.57
CA ILE A 67 1.70 -10.62 -25.53
C ILE A 67 2.49 -11.89 -25.89
N VAL A 68 3.21 -12.40 -24.91
CA VAL A 68 3.94 -13.68 -24.99
C VAL A 68 3.38 -14.63 -23.93
N ASN A 69 2.73 -15.70 -24.39
CA ASN A 69 2.06 -16.68 -23.55
C ASN A 69 2.81 -18.02 -23.57
N PHE A 70 3.42 -18.33 -22.42
CA PHE A 70 4.07 -19.60 -22.09
C PHE A 70 3.41 -20.29 -20.87
N ARG A 71 2.13 -20.00 -20.63
CA ARG A 71 1.37 -20.59 -19.53
C ARG A 71 1.37 -22.12 -19.60
N THR A 72 1.57 -22.78 -18.46
CA THR A 72 1.63 -24.25 -18.30
C THR A 72 2.68 -24.97 -19.14
N VAL A 73 3.63 -24.26 -19.76
CA VAL A 73 4.67 -24.88 -20.59
C VAL A 73 5.75 -25.51 -19.72
N VAL A 74 6.20 -26.69 -20.13
CA VAL A 74 7.33 -27.40 -19.52
C VAL A 74 8.57 -27.24 -20.38
N PHE A 75 9.47 -26.34 -19.97
CA PHE A 75 10.77 -26.15 -20.60
C PHE A 75 11.76 -27.17 -20.04
N GLN A 76 12.13 -28.18 -20.85
CA GLN A 76 13.07 -29.22 -20.42
C GLN A 76 14.53 -28.75 -20.45
N ARG A 77 14.83 -27.70 -21.22
CA ARG A 77 16.19 -27.15 -21.39
C ARG A 77 16.26 -25.68 -20.97
N GLU A 78 17.41 -25.07 -21.18
CA GLU A 78 17.67 -23.68 -20.79
C GLU A 78 16.80 -22.67 -21.55
N VAL A 79 16.45 -21.60 -20.84
CA VAL A 79 15.68 -20.47 -21.35
C VAL A 79 16.44 -19.18 -21.09
N ASP A 80 16.79 -18.44 -22.15
CA ASP A 80 17.63 -17.25 -22.07
C ASP A 80 16.95 -16.07 -22.76
N PHE A 81 16.52 -15.09 -21.99
CA PHE A 81 15.93 -13.82 -22.43
C PHE A 81 16.81 -12.62 -22.09
N ARG A 82 18.14 -12.80 -22.00
CA ARG A 82 19.06 -11.72 -21.63
C ARG A 82 18.93 -10.52 -22.57
N ARG A 83 18.88 -9.31 -21.99
CA ARG A 83 18.74 -8.02 -22.69
C ARG A 83 17.48 -7.89 -23.55
N THR A 84 16.52 -8.79 -23.39
CA THR A 84 15.27 -8.74 -24.15
C THR A 84 14.30 -7.72 -23.56
N LEU A 85 13.53 -7.09 -24.45
CA LEU A 85 12.45 -6.17 -24.13
C LEU A 85 11.10 -6.84 -24.41
N PHE A 86 10.25 -6.92 -23.40
CA PHE A 86 8.84 -7.27 -23.55
C PHE A 86 8.02 -5.98 -23.41
N GLU A 87 7.46 -5.50 -24.53
CA GLU A 87 6.65 -4.27 -24.56
C GLU A 87 5.22 -4.50 -24.03
N ASP A 88 4.77 -5.75 -24.02
CA ASP A 88 3.46 -6.18 -23.56
C ASP A 88 3.55 -7.30 -22.51
N ASP A 89 2.43 -7.87 -22.11
CA ASP A 89 2.36 -8.88 -21.05
C ASP A 89 3.15 -10.16 -21.40
N LEU A 90 3.87 -10.67 -20.41
CA LEU A 90 4.55 -11.96 -20.44
C LEU A 90 3.91 -12.90 -19.42
N ASP A 91 3.42 -14.04 -19.89
CA ASP A 91 2.71 -15.02 -19.08
C ASP A 91 3.50 -16.34 -18.99
N PHE A 92 3.99 -16.66 -17.79
CA PHE A 92 4.60 -17.92 -17.38
C PHE A 92 3.79 -18.60 -16.26
N ASP A 93 2.49 -18.31 -16.13
CA ASP A 93 1.62 -18.92 -15.13
C ASP A 93 1.70 -20.45 -15.21
N GLU A 94 1.94 -21.10 -14.07
CA GLU A 94 2.11 -22.56 -13.93
C GLU A 94 3.21 -23.19 -14.84
N ALA A 95 4.11 -22.40 -15.42
CA ALA A 95 5.20 -22.91 -16.24
C ALA A 95 6.24 -23.67 -15.39
N ILE A 96 6.82 -24.74 -15.95
CA ILE A 96 7.85 -25.55 -15.29
C ILE A 96 9.15 -25.43 -16.08
N LEU A 97 10.19 -24.91 -15.45
CA LEU A 97 11.49 -24.68 -16.06
C LEU A 97 12.53 -25.61 -15.44
N HIS A 98 12.84 -26.70 -16.16
CA HIS A 98 13.83 -27.69 -15.75
C HIS A 98 15.27 -27.25 -15.99
N GLY A 99 15.51 -26.39 -16.98
CA GLY A 99 16.81 -25.83 -17.27
C GLY A 99 17.10 -24.49 -16.56
N PRO A 100 18.35 -24.02 -16.60
CA PRO A 100 18.70 -22.68 -16.12
C PRO A 100 17.94 -21.58 -16.88
N CYS A 101 17.57 -20.52 -16.16
CA CYS A 101 16.77 -19.42 -16.71
C CYS A 101 17.48 -18.07 -16.54
N ALA A 102 17.63 -17.32 -17.64
CA ALA A 102 18.34 -16.04 -17.63
C ALA A 102 17.47 -14.90 -18.17
N PHE A 103 17.05 -13.99 -17.28
CA PHE A 103 16.37 -12.73 -17.58
C PHE A 103 17.26 -11.53 -17.22
N ARG A 104 18.57 -11.64 -17.49
CA ARG A 104 19.52 -10.57 -17.11
C ARG A 104 19.36 -9.37 -18.01
N GLU A 105 19.34 -8.18 -17.41
CA GLU A 105 19.13 -6.90 -18.12
C GLU A 105 17.84 -6.87 -18.96
N THR A 106 16.88 -7.77 -18.68
CA THR A 106 15.59 -7.86 -19.37
C THR A 106 14.67 -6.74 -18.89
N ILE A 107 13.84 -6.21 -19.79
CA ILE A 107 12.90 -5.14 -19.51
C ILE A 107 11.48 -5.67 -19.73
N PHE A 108 10.65 -5.60 -18.71
CA PHE A 108 9.23 -5.91 -18.77
C PHE A 108 8.45 -4.59 -18.63
N GLN A 109 7.84 -4.12 -19.73
CA GLN A 109 7.09 -2.86 -19.73
C GLN A 109 5.71 -3.01 -19.10
N ARG A 110 5.05 -4.16 -19.32
CA ARG A 110 3.74 -4.50 -18.78
C ARG A 110 3.84 -5.63 -17.74
N ARG A 111 2.77 -6.40 -17.55
CA ARG A 111 2.71 -7.43 -16.51
C ARG A 111 3.66 -8.56 -16.86
N ALA A 112 4.44 -9.00 -15.88
CA ALA A 112 5.20 -10.24 -15.96
C ALA A 112 4.61 -11.21 -14.94
N ASP A 113 3.93 -12.24 -15.42
CA ASP A 113 3.25 -13.24 -14.59
C ASP A 113 4.09 -14.51 -14.50
N PHE A 114 4.50 -14.86 -13.28
CA PHE A 114 5.17 -16.11 -12.92
C PHE A 114 4.38 -16.83 -11.81
N HIS A 115 3.06 -16.62 -11.75
CA HIS A 115 2.18 -17.27 -10.79
C HIS A 115 2.35 -18.79 -10.84
N SER A 116 2.54 -19.41 -9.68
CA SER A 116 2.73 -20.86 -9.53
C SER A 116 3.82 -21.50 -10.41
N ALA A 117 4.72 -20.70 -11.02
CA ALA A 117 5.81 -21.20 -11.84
C ALA A 117 6.86 -21.94 -11.00
N ILE A 118 7.51 -22.94 -11.57
CA ILE A 118 8.50 -23.79 -10.88
C ILE A 118 9.83 -23.72 -11.63
N PHE A 119 10.84 -23.14 -10.97
CA PHE A 119 12.22 -23.11 -11.46
C PHE A 119 13.02 -24.20 -10.73
N HIS A 120 13.34 -25.28 -11.44
CA HIS A 120 14.13 -26.38 -10.88
C HIS A 120 15.63 -26.07 -10.78
N LYS A 121 16.13 -25.21 -11.67
CA LYS A 121 17.52 -24.77 -11.73
C LYS A 121 17.63 -23.28 -11.43
N SER A 122 18.87 -22.78 -11.40
CA SER A 122 19.12 -21.37 -11.12
C SER A 122 18.38 -20.43 -12.08
N ALA A 123 17.83 -19.35 -11.51
CA ALA A 123 17.12 -18.29 -12.23
C ALA A 123 17.80 -16.94 -11.96
N SER A 124 18.07 -16.15 -13.01
CA SER A 124 18.79 -14.88 -12.88
C SER A 124 18.03 -13.73 -13.50
N PHE A 125 17.59 -12.79 -12.67
CA PHE A 125 16.97 -11.51 -13.04
C PHE A 125 17.94 -10.34 -12.83
N TRP A 126 19.26 -10.59 -12.87
CA TRP A 126 20.28 -9.56 -12.61
C TRP A 126 20.06 -8.31 -13.47
N ARG A 127 19.92 -7.14 -12.84
CA ARG A 127 19.64 -5.85 -13.50
C ARG A 127 18.39 -5.84 -14.37
N ALA A 128 17.44 -6.75 -14.14
CA ALA A 128 16.15 -6.70 -14.81
C ALA A 128 15.34 -5.48 -14.33
N ARG A 129 14.41 -5.03 -15.18
CA ARG A 129 13.52 -3.90 -14.90
C ARG A 129 12.07 -4.30 -15.13
N PHE A 130 11.27 -4.23 -14.07
CA PHE A 130 9.83 -4.44 -14.12
C PHE A 130 9.14 -3.10 -13.96
N TYR A 131 8.60 -2.55 -15.04
CA TYR A 131 7.91 -1.26 -15.02
C TYR A 131 6.48 -1.36 -14.49
N ASN A 132 5.87 -2.55 -14.53
CA ASN A 132 4.54 -2.82 -14.03
C ASN A 132 4.54 -4.00 -13.03
N VAL A 133 3.37 -4.62 -12.81
CA VAL A 133 3.19 -5.73 -11.87
C VAL A 133 4.07 -6.93 -12.24
N ALA A 134 4.86 -7.40 -11.28
CA ALA A 134 5.60 -8.66 -11.34
C ALA A 134 4.97 -9.65 -10.36
N ASP A 135 4.23 -10.63 -10.86
CA ASP A 135 3.53 -11.60 -10.03
C ASP A 135 4.37 -12.87 -9.87
N PHE A 136 4.79 -13.14 -8.64
CA PHE A 136 5.53 -14.35 -8.24
C PHE A 136 4.74 -15.12 -7.17
N HIS A 137 3.40 -14.99 -7.15
CA HIS A 137 2.56 -15.70 -6.21
C HIS A 137 2.75 -17.22 -6.34
N ARG A 138 2.97 -17.92 -5.23
CA ARG A 138 3.20 -19.39 -5.24
C ARG A 138 4.38 -19.88 -6.09
N VAL A 139 5.25 -18.99 -6.55
CA VAL A 139 6.45 -19.40 -7.32
C VAL A 139 7.35 -20.29 -6.46
N GLN A 140 8.00 -21.26 -7.09
CA GLN A 140 8.97 -22.13 -6.42
C GLN A 140 10.33 -22.02 -7.10
N PHE A 141 11.33 -21.50 -6.38
CA PHE A 141 12.74 -21.53 -6.78
C PHE A 141 13.46 -22.65 -6.03
N ARG A 142 13.76 -23.75 -6.72
CA ARG A 142 14.40 -24.93 -6.10
C ARG A 142 15.91 -24.81 -5.91
N GLU A 143 16.54 -23.99 -6.75
CA GLU A 143 17.95 -23.62 -6.63
C GLU A 143 18.07 -22.10 -6.41
N ASN A 144 19.25 -21.54 -6.65
CA ASN A 144 19.54 -20.13 -6.40
C ASN A 144 18.78 -19.21 -7.35
N VAL A 145 18.24 -18.12 -6.82
CA VAL A 145 17.61 -17.05 -7.60
C VAL A 145 18.29 -15.72 -7.32
N VAL A 146 18.58 -14.97 -8.38
CA VAL A 146 19.33 -13.71 -8.31
C VAL A 146 18.46 -12.56 -8.81
N PHE A 147 18.11 -11.65 -7.92
CA PHE A 147 17.50 -10.34 -8.18
C PHE A 147 18.48 -9.17 -7.94
N HIS A 148 19.79 -9.43 -7.98
CA HIS A 148 20.82 -8.41 -7.79
C HIS A 148 20.66 -7.21 -8.75
N GLU A 149 20.66 -5.99 -8.21
CA GLU A 149 20.39 -4.72 -8.93
C GLU A 149 19.08 -4.70 -9.75
N THR A 150 18.10 -5.55 -9.42
CA THR A 150 16.78 -5.56 -10.09
C THR A 150 15.96 -4.34 -9.66
N ASN A 151 15.28 -3.70 -10.60
CA ASN A 151 14.39 -2.59 -10.30
C ASN A 151 12.93 -2.96 -10.57
N PHE A 152 12.14 -2.99 -9.51
CA PHE A 152 10.71 -3.17 -9.55
C PHE A 152 10.04 -1.81 -9.29
N HIS A 153 9.31 -1.29 -10.28
CA HIS A 153 8.74 0.05 -10.22
C HIS A 153 7.34 0.12 -9.59
N ASN A 154 6.51 -0.93 -9.71
CA ASN A 154 5.09 -0.87 -9.34
C ASN A 154 4.66 -1.86 -8.25
N GLU A 155 4.19 -3.06 -8.57
CA GLU A 155 3.79 -4.04 -7.56
C GLU A 155 4.57 -5.33 -7.73
N VAL A 156 4.98 -5.93 -6.61
CA VAL A 156 5.63 -7.25 -6.62
C VAL A 156 4.98 -8.17 -5.60
N ASN A 157 4.54 -9.34 -6.06
CA ASN A 157 3.81 -10.29 -5.23
C ASN A 157 4.59 -11.60 -5.08
N PHE A 158 5.26 -11.79 -3.95
CA PHE A 158 5.90 -13.06 -3.55
C PHE A 158 5.09 -13.83 -2.52
N ARG A 159 3.76 -13.61 -2.44
CA ARG A 159 2.94 -14.33 -1.45
C ARG A 159 3.00 -15.82 -1.72
N ARG A 160 3.22 -16.62 -0.67
CA ARG A 160 3.37 -18.08 -0.76
C ARG A 160 4.52 -18.55 -1.65
N ALA A 161 5.48 -17.68 -1.96
CA ALA A 161 6.68 -18.07 -2.70
C ALA A 161 7.57 -18.99 -1.85
N LEU A 162 8.20 -19.98 -2.49
CA LEU A 162 9.14 -20.91 -1.87
C LEU A 162 10.54 -20.70 -2.45
N PHE A 163 11.49 -20.31 -1.60
CA PHE A 163 12.89 -20.15 -1.97
C PHE A 163 13.72 -21.24 -1.29
N GLN A 164 14.05 -22.30 -2.03
CA GLN A 164 14.82 -23.43 -1.48
C GLN A 164 16.33 -23.16 -1.50
N GLY A 165 16.83 -22.51 -2.55
CA GLY A 165 18.23 -22.09 -2.68
C GLY A 165 18.49 -20.67 -2.14
N ILE A 166 19.65 -20.12 -2.50
CA ILE A 166 20.04 -18.75 -2.13
C ILE A 166 19.17 -17.75 -2.90
N LEU A 167 18.58 -16.79 -2.18
CA LEU A 167 17.96 -15.60 -2.76
C LEU A 167 18.92 -14.42 -2.63
N ASP A 168 19.41 -13.87 -3.74
CA ASP A 168 20.22 -12.65 -3.74
C ASP A 168 19.43 -11.45 -4.26
N CYS A 169 19.05 -10.55 -3.37
CA CYS A 169 18.38 -9.28 -3.67
C CYS A 169 19.31 -8.06 -3.52
N THR A 170 20.63 -8.27 -3.57
CA THR A 170 21.60 -7.20 -3.30
C THR A 170 21.40 -6.01 -4.24
N GLY A 171 21.24 -4.81 -3.68
CA GLY A 171 21.01 -3.59 -4.46
C GLY A 171 19.66 -3.54 -5.21
N ALA A 172 18.76 -4.50 -4.99
CA ALA A 172 17.43 -4.47 -5.60
C ALA A 172 16.59 -3.29 -5.08
N LEU A 173 15.74 -2.75 -5.95
CA LEU A 173 14.79 -1.69 -5.64
C LEU A 173 13.38 -2.29 -5.67
N PHE A 174 12.74 -2.35 -4.51
CA PHE A 174 11.37 -2.80 -4.35
C PHE A 174 10.41 -1.60 -4.20
N PRO A 175 9.24 -1.65 -4.87
CA PRO A 175 8.34 -0.52 -4.94
C PRO A 175 7.51 -0.39 -3.66
N GLU A 176 6.51 0.50 -3.68
CA GLU A 176 5.70 0.77 -2.49
C GLU A 176 4.90 -0.46 -2.02
N THR A 177 4.50 -1.33 -2.92
CA THR A 177 3.70 -2.53 -2.64
C THR A 177 4.47 -3.80 -2.96
N THR A 178 5.12 -4.35 -1.93
CA THR A 178 5.78 -5.66 -2.00
C THR A 178 5.20 -6.60 -0.95
N ALA A 179 4.72 -7.78 -1.37
CA ALA A 179 4.10 -8.73 -0.46
C ALA A 179 4.86 -10.06 -0.41
N PHE A 180 5.35 -10.44 0.78
CA PHE A 180 5.99 -11.74 1.06
C PHE A 180 5.12 -12.61 1.97
N ASN A 181 3.82 -12.34 2.11
CA ASN A 181 2.98 -13.07 3.07
C ASN A 181 3.01 -14.58 2.78
N ASN A 182 3.29 -15.37 3.82
CA ASN A 182 3.38 -16.82 3.79
C ASN A 182 4.49 -17.34 2.85
N ALA A 183 5.47 -16.51 2.52
CA ALA A 183 6.66 -16.97 1.81
C ALA A 183 7.55 -17.82 2.75
N THR A 184 8.24 -18.79 2.18
CA THR A 184 9.14 -19.69 2.91
C THR A 184 10.54 -19.59 2.31
N PHE A 185 11.51 -19.25 3.15
CA PHE A 185 12.93 -19.19 2.80
C PHE A 185 13.65 -20.36 3.47
N LEU A 186 14.04 -21.37 2.68
CA LEU A 186 14.84 -22.50 3.16
C LEU A 186 16.35 -22.28 2.94
N GLY A 187 16.72 -21.51 1.93
CA GLY A 187 18.10 -21.08 1.71
C GLY A 187 18.40 -19.71 2.32
N THR A 188 19.64 -19.25 2.14
CA THR A 188 20.06 -17.92 2.61
C THR A 188 19.41 -16.84 1.75
N ALA A 189 18.72 -15.88 2.37
CA ALA A 189 18.20 -14.69 1.69
C ALA A 189 19.09 -13.48 2.01
N ASN A 190 19.68 -12.88 0.98
CA ASN A 190 20.52 -11.70 1.09
C ASN A 190 19.79 -10.44 0.59
N PHE A 191 19.60 -9.46 1.48
CA PHE A 191 18.98 -8.17 1.19
C PHE A 191 19.94 -6.98 1.39
N THR A 192 21.26 -7.21 1.29
CA THR A 192 22.24 -6.14 1.44
C THR A 192 22.01 -5.00 0.44
N ALA A 193 21.97 -3.75 0.91
CA ALA A 193 21.73 -2.56 0.09
C ALA A 193 20.41 -2.57 -0.72
N THR A 194 19.46 -3.46 -0.39
CA THR A 194 18.11 -3.45 -0.95
C THR A 194 17.34 -2.23 -0.43
N GLN A 195 16.59 -1.55 -1.30
CA GLN A 195 15.72 -0.44 -0.91
C GLN A 195 14.26 -0.85 -1.05
N PHE A 196 13.47 -0.60 -0.01
CA PHE A 196 12.01 -0.72 -0.04
C PHE A 196 11.42 0.69 0.04
N PHE A 197 10.67 1.13 -0.98
CA PHE A 197 10.12 2.49 -1.02
C PHE A 197 8.91 2.70 -0.07
N SER A 198 8.25 1.64 0.39
CA SER A 198 7.17 1.69 1.41
C SER A 198 7.05 0.36 2.17
N VAL A 199 5.84 0.02 2.65
CA VAL A 199 5.56 -1.14 3.51
C VAL A 199 5.71 -2.45 2.73
N ALA A 200 6.76 -3.19 3.02
CA ALA A 200 6.85 -4.60 2.65
C ALA A 200 6.09 -5.44 3.70
N ALA A 201 5.12 -6.23 3.24
CA ALA A 201 4.31 -7.09 4.11
C ALA A 201 4.97 -8.47 4.29
N PHE A 202 5.39 -8.78 5.51
CA PHE A 202 6.03 -10.06 5.88
C PHE A 202 5.19 -10.82 6.91
N ARG A 203 3.94 -11.17 6.58
CA ARG A 203 3.09 -11.96 7.48
C ARG A 203 3.39 -13.45 7.33
N GLU A 204 3.49 -14.17 8.44
CA GLU A 204 3.65 -15.64 8.46
C GLU A 204 4.83 -16.15 7.61
N VAL A 205 5.92 -15.37 7.52
CA VAL A 205 7.12 -15.77 6.78
C VAL A 205 7.89 -16.82 7.58
N GLN A 206 8.24 -17.92 6.93
CA GLN A 206 9.00 -19.00 7.54
C GLN A 206 10.48 -18.89 7.16
N TYR A 207 11.36 -18.93 8.15
CA TYR A 207 12.81 -18.84 8.00
C TYR A 207 13.50 -20.04 8.65
N VAL A 208 14.65 -20.43 8.10
CA VAL A 208 15.60 -21.35 8.77
C VAL A 208 16.73 -20.55 9.46
N PRO A 209 17.41 -21.12 10.48
CA PRO A 209 18.33 -20.40 11.37
C PRO A 209 19.49 -19.63 10.72
N ASN A 210 19.87 -19.95 9.49
CA ASN A 210 21.02 -19.33 8.79
C ASN A 210 20.61 -18.19 7.83
N THR A 211 19.43 -17.60 8.01
CA THR A 211 19.00 -16.45 7.21
C THR A 211 19.74 -15.19 7.67
N LEU A 212 20.72 -14.71 6.90
CA LEU A 212 21.50 -13.52 7.22
C LEU A 212 20.77 -12.24 6.81
N PHE A 213 20.21 -11.53 7.78
CA PHE A 213 19.66 -10.20 7.58
C PHE A 213 20.73 -9.14 7.86
N ARG A 214 21.39 -8.63 6.82
CA ARG A 214 22.34 -7.50 6.97
C ARG A 214 21.68 -6.21 6.49
N GLU A 215 21.36 -5.35 7.46
CA GLU A 215 20.96 -3.94 7.33
C GLU A 215 19.99 -3.62 6.18
N ILE A 216 18.68 -3.72 6.44
CA ILE A 216 17.70 -2.97 5.66
C ILE A 216 17.86 -1.49 6.03
N SER A 217 18.56 -0.75 5.19
CA SER A 217 18.60 0.71 5.27
C SER A 217 17.31 1.28 4.65
N ALA A 218 16.21 1.20 5.40
CA ALA A 218 14.97 1.87 5.03
C ALA A 218 15.16 3.39 5.19
N LYS A 219 15.73 4.05 4.16
CA LYS A 219 15.60 5.50 4.04
C LYS A 219 14.14 5.80 3.68
N LEU A 220 13.31 5.95 4.72
CA LEU A 220 11.94 6.48 4.67
C LEU A 220 11.96 7.89 4.08
N ARG A 221 12.10 8.00 2.76
CA ARG A 221 11.85 9.25 2.06
C ARG A 221 10.36 9.28 1.75
N LYS A 222 9.56 9.77 2.70
CA LYS A 222 8.15 10.11 2.44
C LYS A 222 8.10 11.11 1.29
N LYS A 223 7.93 10.63 0.06
CA LYS A 223 7.42 11.47 -1.02
C LYS A 223 5.93 11.65 -0.72
N PRO A 224 5.41 12.88 -0.66
CA PRO A 224 3.97 13.08 -0.61
C PRO A 224 3.39 12.61 -1.95
N HIS A 225 2.86 11.39 -2.01
CA HIS A 225 2.01 10.98 -3.12
C HIS A 225 0.58 11.43 -2.79
N ARG A 226 -0.05 12.16 -3.72
CA ARG A 226 -1.51 12.22 -3.78
C ARG A 226 -1.95 10.78 -4.01
N ALA A 227 -2.79 10.26 -3.12
CA ALA A 227 -3.34 8.92 -3.25
C ALA A 227 -3.90 8.75 -4.67
N THR A 228 -3.32 7.83 -5.44
CA THR A 228 -3.90 7.34 -6.68
C THR A 228 -5.22 6.67 -6.30
N GLU A 229 -6.32 7.27 -6.74
CA GLU A 229 -7.67 6.86 -6.39
C GLU A 229 -7.94 5.47 -6.97
N PHE A 230 -8.03 4.46 -6.10
CA PHE A 230 -8.57 3.16 -6.45
C PHE A 230 -10.06 3.34 -6.79
N TYR A 231 -10.42 3.12 -8.06
CA TYR A 231 -11.81 2.96 -8.50
C TYR A 231 -12.15 1.47 -8.43
N LEU A 232 -12.83 1.06 -7.37
CA LEU A 232 -13.62 -0.17 -7.42
C LEU A 232 -14.96 0.20 -8.02
N ASP A 233 -15.20 -0.28 -9.24
CA ASP A 233 -16.52 -0.25 -9.85
C ASP A 233 -17.50 -0.94 -8.90
N SER A 234 -18.52 -0.20 -8.48
CA SER A 234 -19.48 -0.59 -7.44
C SER A 234 -20.20 -1.91 -7.74
N GLN A 235 -20.16 -2.37 -8.99
CA GLN A 235 -20.89 -3.54 -9.47
C GLN A 235 -20.39 -4.88 -8.91
N HIS A 236 -19.16 -4.95 -8.36
CA HIS A 236 -18.57 -6.19 -7.85
C HIS A 236 -18.17 -6.15 -6.36
N VAL A 237 -18.55 -5.09 -5.63
CA VAL A 237 -18.22 -4.97 -4.19
C VAL A 237 -18.91 -6.06 -3.38
N ASP A 238 -20.07 -6.54 -3.84
CA ASP A 238 -20.83 -7.61 -3.20
C ASP A 238 -20.16 -8.98 -3.25
N GLU A 239 -19.23 -9.21 -4.19
CA GLU A 239 -18.46 -10.46 -4.32
C GLU A 239 -17.31 -10.54 -3.31
N VAL A 240 -16.95 -9.43 -2.65
CA VAL A 240 -15.86 -9.42 -1.66
C VAL A 240 -16.33 -10.05 -0.35
N ALA A 241 -15.74 -11.20 0.00
CA ALA A 241 -16.09 -11.94 1.21
C ALA A 241 -15.78 -11.21 2.54
N ASN A 242 -14.94 -10.16 2.53
CA ASN A 242 -14.52 -9.46 3.73
C ASN A 242 -15.47 -8.28 4.08
N PRO A 243 -16.24 -8.36 5.18
CA PRO A 243 -17.18 -7.31 5.57
C PRO A 243 -16.51 -5.99 5.97
N PHE A 244 -15.29 -6.02 6.50
CA PHE A 244 -14.53 -4.80 6.83
C PHE A 244 -14.13 -4.03 5.57
N PHE A 245 -13.79 -4.74 4.49
CA PHE A 245 -13.44 -4.12 3.22
C PHE A 245 -14.66 -3.46 2.55
N LYS A 246 -15.81 -4.15 2.55
CA LYS A 246 -17.09 -3.60 2.07
C LYS A 246 -17.45 -2.30 2.78
N ARG A 247 -17.34 -2.29 4.11
CA ARG A 247 -17.61 -1.09 4.94
C ARG A 247 -16.63 0.05 4.65
N TYR A 248 -15.34 -0.26 4.45
CA TYR A 248 -14.33 0.74 4.09
C TYR A 248 -14.60 1.38 2.73
N VAL A 249 -14.95 0.58 1.72
CA VAL A 249 -15.28 1.07 0.38
C VAL A 249 -16.53 1.96 0.42
N ALA A 250 -17.57 1.55 1.15
CA ALA A 250 -18.78 2.34 1.34
C ALA A 250 -18.51 3.68 2.06
N ASP A 251 -17.67 3.69 3.10
CA ASP A 251 -17.26 4.91 3.81
C ASP A 251 -16.51 5.90 2.89
N GLN A 252 -15.58 5.39 2.07
CA GLN A 252 -14.86 6.20 1.09
C GLN A 252 -15.80 6.78 0.01
N GLN A 253 -16.75 5.98 -0.47
CA GLN A 253 -17.75 6.44 -1.45
C GLN A 253 -18.66 7.51 -0.84
N PHE A 254 -19.12 7.34 0.40
CA PHE A 254 -19.92 8.34 1.10
C PHE A 254 -19.16 9.65 1.27
N ILE A 255 -17.92 9.61 1.75
CA ILE A 255 -17.09 10.82 1.92
C ILE A 255 -16.90 11.54 0.58
N ARG A 256 -16.71 10.81 -0.51
CA ARG A 256 -16.58 11.40 -1.85
C ARG A 256 -17.87 12.05 -2.32
N ALA A 257 -19.00 11.34 -2.23
CA ALA A 257 -20.31 11.86 -2.61
C ALA A 257 -20.68 13.11 -1.78
N PHE A 258 -20.39 13.07 -0.47
CA PHE A 258 -20.58 14.21 0.42
C PHE A 258 -19.67 15.39 0.07
N ASN A 259 -18.39 15.13 -0.26
CA ASN A 259 -17.44 16.18 -0.66
C ASN A 259 -17.83 16.83 -2.00
N GLN A 260 -18.40 16.07 -2.94
CA GLN A 260 -18.94 16.60 -4.19
C GLN A 260 -20.21 17.43 -3.96
N ALA A 261 -21.11 16.98 -3.08
CA ALA A 261 -22.34 17.70 -2.77
C ALA A 261 -22.09 18.97 -1.93
N ASN A 262 -21.17 18.91 -0.97
CA ASN A 262 -20.94 19.96 0.03
C ASN A 262 -19.44 20.14 0.33
N PRO A 263 -18.67 20.80 -0.55
CA PRO A 263 -17.21 20.90 -0.43
C PRO A 263 -16.74 21.66 0.82
N VAL A 264 -17.49 22.70 1.23
CA VAL A 264 -17.15 23.52 2.42
C VAL A 264 -17.34 22.72 3.71
N LEU A 265 -18.48 22.04 3.86
CA LEU A 265 -18.76 21.19 5.02
C LEU A 265 -17.80 20.01 5.08
N ALA A 266 -17.45 19.40 3.94
CA ALA A 266 -16.47 18.32 3.88
C ALA A 266 -15.08 18.78 4.33
N HIS A 267 -14.66 19.99 3.94
CA HIS A 267 -13.39 20.56 4.39
C HIS A 267 -13.37 20.81 5.90
N LEU A 268 -14.45 21.38 6.46
CA LEU A 268 -14.60 21.59 7.90
C LEU A 268 -14.59 20.27 8.67
N TRP A 269 -15.28 19.24 8.16
CA TRP A 269 -15.36 17.93 8.80
C TRP A 269 -14.02 17.18 8.75
N ARG A 270 -13.27 17.31 7.66
CA ARG A 270 -11.89 16.83 7.55
C ARG A 270 -10.97 17.51 8.55
N TRP A 271 -11.06 18.83 8.67
CA TRP A 271 -10.21 19.62 9.55
C TRP A 271 -10.47 19.36 11.03
N SER A 272 -11.72 19.10 11.41
CA SER A 272 -12.10 18.84 12.80
C SER A 272 -11.83 17.40 13.26
N SER A 273 -12.03 16.39 12.39
CA SER A 273 -12.03 14.98 12.83
C SER A 273 -11.41 13.99 11.84
N ASP A 274 -10.88 14.47 10.72
CA ASP A 274 -10.48 13.66 9.57
C ASP A 274 -11.63 12.73 9.11
N TYR A 275 -12.82 13.30 8.90
CA TYR A 275 -14.05 12.56 8.58
C TYR A 275 -14.46 11.53 9.65
N GLY A 276 -14.23 11.84 10.93
CA GLY A 276 -14.53 10.97 12.06
C GLY A 276 -13.51 9.85 12.29
N ARG A 277 -12.35 9.87 11.64
CA ARG A 277 -11.32 8.82 11.75
C ARG A 277 -10.34 9.07 12.91
N SER A 278 -10.15 10.33 13.31
CA SER A 278 -9.17 10.70 14.33
C SER A 278 -9.82 11.20 15.62
N LEU A 279 -9.87 10.32 16.62
CA LEU A 279 -10.30 10.69 17.98
C LEU A 279 -9.37 11.71 18.63
N MET A 280 -8.06 11.63 18.36
CA MET A 280 -7.08 12.56 18.92
C MET A 280 -7.25 13.98 18.38
N LEU A 281 -7.61 14.14 17.10
CA LEU A 281 -7.86 15.46 16.51
C LEU A 281 -9.13 16.09 17.11
N TRP A 282 -10.17 15.28 17.32
CA TRP A 282 -11.39 15.74 17.98
C TRP A 282 -11.17 16.14 19.44
N ALA A 283 -10.38 15.34 20.19
CA ALA A 283 -10.01 15.64 21.56
C ALA A 283 -9.15 16.92 21.65
N PHE A 284 -8.23 17.12 20.71
CA PHE A 284 -7.45 18.35 20.59
C PHE A 284 -8.36 19.57 20.39
N TRP A 285 -9.30 19.53 19.44
CA TRP A 285 -10.25 20.62 19.22
C TRP A 285 -11.12 20.88 20.45
N SER A 286 -11.58 19.82 21.12
CA SER A 286 -12.36 19.94 22.37
C SER A 286 -11.57 20.69 23.45
N LEU A 287 -10.30 20.32 23.66
CA LEU A 287 -9.42 20.97 24.62
C LEU A 287 -9.06 22.40 24.21
N PHE A 288 -8.88 22.65 22.90
CA PHE A 288 -8.61 23.98 22.36
C PHE A 288 -9.79 24.92 22.58
N PHE A 289 -11.03 24.47 22.35
CA PHE A 289 -12.20 25.28 22.61
C PHE A 289 -12.40 25.53 24.10
N ALA A 290 -12.21 24.53 24.96
CA ALA A 290 -12.21 24.74 26.42
C ALA A 290 -11.14 25.77 26.84
N PHE A 291 -9.93 25.68 26.27
CA PHE A 291 -8.91 26.70 26.50
C PHE A 291 -9.34 28.11 26.04
N LEU A 292 -10.03 28.22 24.90
CA LEU A 292 -10.53 29.50 24.39
C LEU A 292 -11.64 30.09 25.29
N PHE A 293 -12.55 29.27 25.82
CA PHE A 293 -13.51 29.70 26.84
C PHE A 293 -12.82 30.11 28.14
N ALA A 294 -11.81 29.37 28.58
CA ALA A 294 -11.02 29.74 29.75
C ALA A 294 -10.38 31.13 29.63
N LEU A 295 -9.87 31.48 28.43
CA LEU A 295 -9.37 32.83 28.15
C LEU A 295 -10.48 33.88 28.18
N ALA A 296 -11.67 33.55 27.66
CA ALA A 296 -12.83 34.43 27.71
C ALA A 296 -13.36 34.67 29.14
N TYR A 297 -13.07 33.75 30.06
CA TYR A 297 -13.45 33.84 31.48
C TYR A 297 -12.41 34.56 32.33
N MET A 298 -11.24 34.86 31.78
CA MET A 298 -10.21 35.57 32.54
C MET A 298 -10.68 36.99 32.88
N PRO A 299 -10.46 37.45 34.11
CA PRO A 299 -10.73 38.82 34.47
C PRO A 299 -9.87 39.75 33.61
N LEU A 300 -10.52 40.73 32.98
CA LEU A 300 -9.81 41.71 32.17
C LEU A 300 -8.90 42.59 33.04
N PRO A 301 -7.76 43.06 32.48
CA PRO A 301 -6.88 43.98 33.18
C PRO A 301 -7.58 45.27 33.63
N THR A 302 -7.15 45.82 34.76
CA THR A 302 -7.74 47.02 35.38
C THR A 302 -7.55 48.32 34.58
N TRP A 303 -6.64 48.33 33.59
CA TRP A 303 -6.42 49.48 32.69
C TRP A 303 -7.49 49.62 31.60
N MET A 304 -8.36 48.62 31.44
CA MET A 304 -9.41 48.64 30.42
C MET A 304 -10.64 49.43 30.90
N PRO A 305 -11.32 50.19 30.02
CA PRO A 305 -12.48 50.99 30.40
C PRO A 305 -13.58 50.18 31.11
N THR A 306 -14.20 50.76 32.13
CA THR A 306 -15.24 50.11 32.95
C THR A 306 -16.45 49.65 32.13
N TRP A 307 -16.91 50.47 31.18
CA TRP A 307 -18.01 50.12 30.27
C TRP A 307 -17.75 48.83 29.47
N PHE A 308 -16.48 48.53 29.16
CA PHE A 308 -16.10 47.31 28.44
C PHE A 308 -16.01 46.11 29.39
N ARG A 309 -15.52 46.31 30.62
CA ARG A 309 -15.43 45.28 31.66
C ARG A 309 -16.80 44.81 32.16
N ASP A 310 -17.79 45.67 32.13
CA ASP A 310 -19.17 45.33 32.52
C ASP A 310 -19.87 44.47 31.45
N LEU A 311 -19.43 44.54 30.19
CA LEU A 311 -19.90 43.68 29.09
C LEU A 311 -19.27 42.30 29.10
N THR A 312 -18.08 42.14 29.72
CA THR A 312 -17.38 40.87 29.78
C THR A 312 -17.89 39.93 30.86
N PRO A 313 -17.71 38.61 30.71
CA PRO A 313 -18.10 37.63 31.72
C PRO A 313 -17.43 37.89 33.07
N GLN A 314 -18.21 37.93 34.14
CA GLN A 314 -17.69 38.04 35.51
C GLN A 314 -18.02 36.77 36.30
N PHE A 315 -16.99 36.21 36.91
CA PHE A 315 -17.04 34.97 37.67
C PHE A 315 -16.30 35.15 38.99
N TYR A 316 -16.78 34.47 40.03
CA TYR A 316 -16.09 34.38 41.31
C TYR A 316 -16.15 32.97 41.85
N GLN A 317 -15.15 32.61 42.65
CA GLN A 317 -15.11 31.32 43.33
C GLN A 317 -16.03 31.36 44.57
N ALA A 318 -17.03 30.48 44.61
CA ALA A 318 -18.03 30.42 45.66
C ALA A 318 -17.61 29.53 46.84
N THR A 319 -16.74 28.53 46.58
CA THR A 319 -16.32 27.54 47.59
C THR A 319 -14.82 27.29 47.54
N GLY A 320 -14.20 27.04 48.72
CA GLY A 320 -12.78 26.70 48.86
C GLY A 320 -11.97 27.79 49.58
N THR A 321 -10.64 27.61 49.65
CA THR A 321 -9.71 28.55 50.32
C THR A 321 -9.59 29.92 49.65
N TYR A 322 -10.02 30.03 48.38
CA TYR A 322 -9.95 31.26 47.58
C TYR A 322 -11.35 31.85 47.33
N SER A 323 -12.32 31.58 48.21
CA SER A 323 -13.69 32.09 48.07
C SER A 323 -13.71 33.62 48.04
N GLY A 324 -14.33 34.20 47.00
CA GLY A 324 -14.41 35.66 46.83
C GLY A 324 -13.23 36.31 46.12
N GLU A 325 -12.18 35.55 45.77
CA GLU A 325 -11.07 36.04 44.97
C GLU A 325 -11.37 35.95 43.45
N PRO A 326 -10.77 36.83 42.62
CA PRO A 326 -10.86 36.72 41.17
C PRO A 326 -10.17 35.43 40.69
N LEU A 327 -10.75 34.79 39.68
CA LEU A 327 -10.23 33.52 39.19
C LEU A 327 -8.86 33.68 38.53
N THR A 328 -7.96 32.78 38.87
CA THR A 328 -6.70 32.59 38.13
C THR A 328 -6.98 31.90 36.80
N PHE A 329 -6.04 31.98 35.85
CA PHE A 329 -6.13 31.26 34.59
C PHE A 329 -6.44 29.76 34.78
N TRP A 330 -5.77 29.10 35.74
CA TRP A 330 -5.95 27.68 35.99
C TRP A 330 -7.34 27.36 36.56
N SER A 331 -7.89 28.25 37.38
CA SER A 331 -9.27 28.13 37.87
C SER A 331 -10.28 28.31 36.74
N CYS A 332 -10.07 29.28 35.84
CA CYS A 332 -10.90 29.46 34.64
C CYS A 332 -10.82 28.26 33.68
N PHE A 333 -9.63 27.69 33.50
CA PHE A 333 -9.43 26.51 32.66
C PHE A 333 -10.10 25.27 33.24
N TYR A 334 -9.95 25.04 34.55
CA TYR A 334 -10.67 24.00 35.27
C TYR A 334 -12.18 24.16 35.12
N PHE A 335 -12.71 25.37 35.37
CA PHE A 335 -14.13 25.67 35.25
C PHE A 335 -14.66 25.44 33.83
N SER A 336 -13.91 25.86 32.81
CA SER A 336 -14.23 25.60 31.41
C SER A 336 -14.26 24.10 31.12
N VAL A 337 -13.25 23.32 31.51
CA VAL A 337 -13.24 21.86 31.28
C VAL A 337 -14.45 21.17 31.94
N VAL A 338 -14.79 21.56 33.17
CA VAL A 338 -15.95 21.00 33.91
C VAL A 338 -17.27 21.38 33.26
N THR A 339 -17.39 22.60 32.76
CA THR A 339 -18.58 23.11 32.07
C THR A 339 -18.74 22.47 30.69
N PHE A 340 -17.64 22.40 29.93
CA PHE A 340 -17.56 21.79 28.61
C PHE A 340 -17.87 20.28 28.64
N THR A 341 -17.48 19.59 29.73
CA THR A 341 -17.83 18.18 29.97
C THR A 341 -19.20 18.00 30.64
N THR A 342 -19.91 19.10 30.92
CA THR A 342 -21.25 19.12 31.53
C THR A 342 -21.31 18.53 32.96
N LEU A 343 -20.18 18.41 33.65
CA LEU A 343 -20.10 17.85 35.00
C LEU A 343 -20.64 18.81 36.07
N GLY A 344 -20.31 20.10 35.98
CA GLY A 344 -20.85 21.18 36.82
C GLY A 344 -20.74 20.97 38.35
N PHE A 345 -19.57 21.23 38.95
CA PHE A 345 -19.37 21.08 40.40
C PHE A 345 -19.96 22.21 41.26
N GLY A 346 -20.33 23.36 40.66
CA GLY A 346 -20.98 24.48 41.35
C GLY A 346 -20.04 25.32 42.24
N ASP A 347 -18.74 25.19 42.06
CA ASP A 347 -17.70 25.88 42.83
C ASP A 347 -17.38 27.29 42.30
N VAL A 348 -17.72 27.56 41.04
CA VAL A 348 -17.59 28.87 40.39
C VAL A 348 -18.98 29.32 39.91
N VAL A 349 -19.32 30.58 40.18
CA VAL A 349 -20.63 31.14 39.89
C VAL A 349 -20.53 32.28 38.87
N ALA A 350 -21.45 32.27 37.90
CA ALA A 350 -21.63 33.32 36.92
C ALA A 350 -22.48 34.47 37.48
N ASP A 351 -21.82 35.60 37.75
CA ASP A 351 -22.42 36.72 38.48
C ASP A 351 -23.31 37.58 37.56
N ASN A 352 -22.85 37.86 36.33
CA ASN A 352 -23.53 38.73 35.38
C ASN A 352 -24.21 37.98 34.22
N ALA A 353 -25.09 38.69 33.49
CA ALA A 353 -25.85 38.13 32.37
C ALA A 353 -24.96 37.62 31.23
N SER A 354 -23.83 38.29 30.97
CA SER A 354 -22.85 37.87 29.96
C SER A 354 -22.18 36.56 30.36
N ALA A 355 -21.75 36.38 31.62
CA ALA A 355 -21.20 35.11 32.10
C ALA A 355 -22.17 33.95 31.92
N ARG A 356 -23.45 34.15 32.28
CA ARG A 356 -24.48 33.10 32.09
C ARG A 356 -24.71 32.76 30.62
N PHE A 357 -24.65 33.77 29.74
CA PHE A 357 -24.75 33.55 28.29
C PHE A 357 -23.58 32.71 27.75
N PHE A 358 -22.34 33.07 28.10
CA PHE A 358 -21.16 32.34 27.64
C PHE A 358 -21.11 30.91 28.19
N VAL A 359 -21.46 30.70 29.47
CA VAL A 359 -21.57 29.35 30.07
C VAL A 359 -22.62 28.53 29.35
N THR A 360 -23.78 29.11 29.03
CA THR A 360 -24.83 28.40 28.29
C THR A 360 -24.34 28.01 26.89
N LEU A 361 -23.63 28.91 26.21
CA LEU A 361 -23.04 28.66 24.90
C LEU A 361 -21.98 27.54 24.96
N GLU A 362 -21.12 27.56 25.98
CA GLU A 362 -20.11 26.53 26.21
C GLU A 362 -20.75 25.16 26.44
N VAL A 363 -21.83 25.07 27.24
CA VAL A 363 -22.55 23.81 27.47
C VAL A 363 -23.15 23.27 26.17
N ILE A 364 -23.80 24.12 25.36
CA ILE A 364 -24.34 23.71 24.05
C ILE A 364 -23.23 23.16 23.15
N PHE A 365 -22.08 23.85 23.11
CA PHE A 365 -20.94 23.43 22.32
C PHE A 365 -20.33 22.12 22.85
N GLY A 366 -20.24 21.97 24.18
CA GLY A 366 -19.79 20.77 24.87
C GLY A 366 -20.62 19.55 24.49
N TYR A 367 -21.96 19.67 24.44
CA TYR A 367 -22.84 18.58 24.00
C TYR A 367 -22.60 18.16 22.55
N VAL A 368 -22.39 19.11 21.63
CA VAL A 368 -22.08 18.81 20.23
C VAL A 368 -20.75 18.04 20.13
N MET A 369 -19.75 18.48 20.88
CA MET A 369 -18.43 17.84 20.91
C MET A 369 -18.48 16.46 21.55
N LEU A 370 -19.24 16.29 22.63
CA LEU A 370 -19.46 14.99 23.28
C LEU A 370 -20.20 14.02 22.35
N GLY A 371 -21.24 14.47 21.66
CA GLY A 371 -21.97 13.67 20.67
C GLY A 371 -21.07 13.21 19.52
N GLY A 372 -20.22 14.10 18.99
CA GLY A 372 -19.21 13.73 18.01
C GLY A 372 -18.19 12.73 18.53
N LEU A 373 -17.75 12.87 19.79
CA LEU A 373 -16.82 11.92 20.42
C LEU A 373 -17.44 10.54 20.56
N ILE A 374 -18.70 10.45 21.01
CA ILE A 374 -19.44 9.18 21.11
C ILE A 374 -19.60 8.54 19.74
N SER A 375 -19.93 9.32 18.70
CA SER A 375 -20.06 8.83 17.33
C SER A 375 -18.75 8.24 16.80
N ILE A 376 -17.63 8.97 16.96
CA ILE A 376 -16.29 8.53 16.54
C ILE A 376 -15.87 7.27 17.31
N PHE A 377 -16.12 7.25 18.62
CA PHE A 377 -15.77 6.13 19.49
C PHE A 377 -16.58 4.87 19.14
N SER A 378 -17.90 5.03 18.92
CA SER A 378 -18.79 3.94 18.49
C SER A 378 -18.33 3.34 17.16
N ASN A 379 -18.00 4.17 16.17
CA ASN A 379 -17.48 3.71 14.89
C ASN A 379 -16.18 2.92 15.02
N LYS A 380 -15.29 3.33 15.94
CA LYS A 380 -14.00 2.67 16.17
C LYS A 380 -14.10 1.36 16.95
N LEU A 381 -15.09 1.24 17.84
CA LEU A 381 -15.41 -0.03 18.50
C LEU A 381 -16.10 -1.01 17.54
N ALA A 382 -17.08 -0.52 16.78
CA ALA A 382 -17.81 -1.30 15.78
C ALA A 382 -16.94 -1.73 14.59
N SER A 383 -15.75 -1.15 14.41
CA SER A 383 -14.76 -1.61 13.43
C SER A 383 -13.82 -2.70 13.96
N ARG A 384 -13.92 -3.06 15.25
CA ARG A 384 -13.06 -4.06 15.93
C ARG A 384 -13.83 -5.32 16.38
N SER A 385 -15.15 -5.22 16.53
CA SER A 385 -16.08 -6.36 16.65
C SER A 385 -16.50 -6.84 15.27
#